data_AF-A0A9E5TDQ4-F1
#
_entry.id   AF-A0A9E5TDQ4-F1
#
_cell.length_a   1.000
_cell.length_b   1.000
_cell.length_c   1.000
_cell.angle_alpha   90.00
_cell.angle_beta   90.00
_cell.angle_gamma   90.00
#
_symmetry.space_group_name_H-M   'P 1'
#
loop_
_entity.id
_entity.type
_entity.pdbx_description
1 polymer ?
#
loop_
_entity_poly.entity_id
_entity_poly.type
_entity_poly.pdbx_seq_one_letter_code
_entity_poly.pdbx_strand_id
1 'polypeptide(L)'
;MTTRYIARASDSLQTMLLLMTAVACLIYSVGVASGQSVSAEATPQEIVSRLALTTAEAPSEETEALIIELQSRGEAAIAAIEDGLAPGKAPLSLALVRTLGGIAGDSSTSLLLKVAAQRTSPQPADRALSALENREVRRPLSLDELQALTALVREGQVLKAGLAARVLGNCVMVPERERLAPILQRFEEEVVSPSEVGNIGLSYLSPRVSVLSQFLLAVSYVGEKAIPALIQKQQGIAGDSELEKWFTLALGMAGDPLVSAELERMVSEEADRYIRAVAVRAYARSAGSDA
;
A
#
# COMPACT_ATOMS: atom_id res chain seq x y z
N MET A 1 67.26 -9.53 1.87
CA MET A 1 67.16 -8.06 1.74
C MET A 1 65.71 -7.54 1.69
N THR A 2 64.69 -8.38 1.90
CA THR A 2 63.26 -8.03 1.77
C THR A 2 62.57 -7.66 3.08
N THR A 3 63.17 -7.96 4.24
CA THR A 3 62.54 -7.75 5.56
C THR A 3 62.66 -6.30 6.08
N ARG A 4 63.54 -5.47 5.53
CA ARG A 4 63.72 -4.07 5.95
C ARG A 4 62.79 -3.07 5.25
N TYR A 5 62.10 -3.47 4.17
CA TYR A 5 61.19 -2.59 3.44
C TYR A 5 59.78 -2.51 4.06
N ILE A 6 59.34 -3.58 4.74
CA ILE A 6 58.00 -3.66 5.34
C ILE A 6 57.88 -2.78 6.59
N ALA A 7 58.96 -2.66 7.38
CA ALA A 7 58.96 -1.86 8.60
C ALA A 7 58.81 -0.34 8.33
N ARG A 8 59.36 0.18 7.23
CA ARG A 8 59.25 1.63 6.91
C ARG A 8 57.88 2.05 6.36
N ALA A 9 57.12 1.12 5.76
CA ALA A 9 55.77 1.42 5.26
C ALA A 9 54.72 1.48 6.39
N SER A 10 54.96 0.74 7.49
CA SER A 10 54.12 0.74 8.69
C SER A 10 54.09 2.11 9.38
N ASP A 11 55.26 2.72 9.56
CA ASP A 11 55.39 3.98 10.29
C ASP A 11 54.79 5.17 9.53
N SER A 12 54.85 5.16 8.19
CA SER A 12 54.24 6.22 7.37
C SER A 12 52.71 6.15 7.35
N LEU A 13 52.13 4.94 7.40
CA LEU A 13 50.68 4.75 7.46
C LEU A 13 50.10 5.18 8.81
N GLN A 14 50.80 4.90 9.92
CA GLN A 14 50.36 5.36 11.24
C GLN A 14 50.44 6.88 11.39
N THR A 15 51.48 7.52 10.87
CA THR A 15 51.57 8.99 10.89
C THR A 15 50.49 9.63 10.01
N MET A 16 50.19 9.05 8.85
CA MET A 16 49.13 9.56 7.97
C MET A 16 47.74 9.42 8.59
N LEU A 17 47.47 8.30 9.28
CA LEU A 17 46.19 8.07 9.98
C LEU A 17 46.01 9.05 11.15
N LEU A 18 47.06 9.30 11.94
CA LEU A 18 47.03 10.29 13.02
C LEU A 18 46.81 11.71 12.50
N LEU A 19 47.42 12.07 11.37
CA LEU A 19 47.24 13.40 10.75
C LEU A 19 45.82 13.57 10.21
N MET A 20 45.25 12.56 9.57
CA MET A 20 43.87 12.57 9.08
C MET A 20 42.86 12.68 10.23
N THR A 21 43.12 12.01 11.35
CA THR A 21 42.27 12.07 12.55
C THR A 21 42.34 13.45 13.22
N ALA A 22 43.54 14.05 13.29
CA ALA A 22 43.73 15.40 13.82
C ALA A 22 43.08 16.48 12.95
N VAL A 23 43.17 16.36 11.62
CA VAL A 23 42.50 17.27 10.68
C VAL A 23 40.97 17.13 10.76
N ALA A 24 40.46 15.90 10.87
CA ALA A 24 39.02 15.67 11.08
C ALA A 24 38.52 16.29 12.39
N CYS A 25 39.29 16.18 13.48
CA CYS A 25 38.95 16.83 14.75
C CYS A 25 39.00 18.36 14.66
N LEU A 26 39.97 18.93 13.92
CA LEU A 26 40.09 20.37 13.75
C LEU A 26 38.90 20.93 12.94
N ILE A 27 38.50 20.25 11.85
CA ILE A 27 37.31 20.61 11.05
C ILE A 27 36.04 20.55 11.90
N TYR A 28 35.90 19.53 12.76
CA TYR A 28 34.74 19.42 13.66
C TYR A 28 34.70 20.56 14.69
N SER A 29 35.85 20.96 15.23
CA SER A 29 35.92 22.01 16.25
C SER A 29 35.68 23.43 15.69
N VAL A 30 36.05 23.70 14.43
CA VAL A 30 35.79 24.99 13.78
C VAL A 30 34.32 25.12 13.35
N GLY A 31 33.64 24.01 13.02
CA GLY A 31 32.20 24.01 12.72
C GLY A 31 31.28 24.30 13.92
N VAL A 32 31.74 24.02 15.14
CA VAL A 32 30.96 24.26 16.37
C VAL A 32 31.12 25.71 16.89
N ALA A 33 32.12 26.45 16.43
CA ALA A 33 32.39 27.82 16.88
C ALA A 33 31.69 28.91 16.02
N SER A 34 31.15 28.57 14.86
CA SER A 34 30.22 29.46 14.14
C SER A 34 28.83 29.27 14.72
N GLY A 35 28.44 30.15 15.64
CA GLY A 35 27.10 30.23 16.21
C GLY A 35 26.02 30.49 15.16
N GLN A 36 25.63 29.44 14.44
CA GLN A 36 24.27 29.31 13.95
C GLN A 36 23.42 29.09 15.19
N SER A 37 22.60 30.08 15.53
CA SER A 37 21.41 29.86 16.34
C SER A 37 20.76 28.59 15.81
N VAL A 38 20.69 27.54 16.63
CA VAL A 38 19.88 26.37 16.33
C VAL A 38 18.47 26.92 16.13
N SER A 39 18.06 27.08 14.86
CA SER A 39 16.67 27.38 14.53
C SER A 39 15.88 26.31 15.23
N ALA A 40 14.99 26.71 16.17
CA ALA A 40 14.09 25.76 16.80
C ALA A 40 13.46 24.92 15.68
N GLU A 41 13.54 23.60 15.80
CA GLU A 41 12.95 22.72 14.80
C GLU A 41 11.47 23.08 14.65
N ALA A 42 11.01 23.26 13.41
CA ALA A 42 9.64 23.64 13.15
C ALA A 42 8.70 22.57 13.73
N THR A 43 7.68 23.02 14.45
CA THR A 43 6.61 22.16 14.96
C THR A 43 5.78 21.58 13.80
N PRO A 44 5.14 20.41 13.96
CA PRO A 44 4.27 19.85 12.93
C PRO A 44 3.19 20.83 12.44
N GLN A 45 2.62 21.65 13.33
CA GLN A 45 1.65 22.69 12.99
C GLN A 45 2.24 23.78 12.09
N GLU A 46 3.48 24.22 12.36
CA GLU A 46 4.18 25.18 11.49
C GLU A 46 4.47 24.57 10.12
N ILE A 47 4.86 23.30 10.05
CA ILE A 47 5.12 22.61 8.79
C ILE A 47 3.83 22.46 7.97
N VAL A 48 2.71 22.06 8.59
CA VAL A 48 1.39 22.00 7.93
C VAL A 48 0.94 23.38 7.43
N SER A 49 1.20 24.43 8.20
CA SER A 49 0.87 25.81 7.80
C SER A 49 1.68 26.26 6.58
N ARG A 50 2.97 25.93 6.53
CA ARG A 50 3.83 26.18 5.36
C ARG A 50 3.36 25.36 4.14
N LEU A 51 3.02 24.09 4.35
CA LEU A 51 2.50 23.22 3.29
C LEU A 51 1.19 23.76 2.69
N ALA A 52 0.34 24.38 3.51
CA ALA A 52 -0.89 25.03 3.05
C ALA A 52 -0.60 26.22 2.11
N LEU A 53 0.48 26.96 2.36
CA LEU A 53 0.89 28.07 1.50
C LEU A 53 1.47 27.56 0.18
N THR A 54 2.39 26.58 0.23
CA THR A 54 3.06 26.07 -0.98
C THR A 54 2.10 25.32 -1.91
N THR A 55 1.14 24.58 -1.36
CA THR A 55 0.16 23.84 -2.17
C THR A 55 -0.87 24.74 -2.87
N ALA A 56 -0.99 26.01 -2.48
CA ALA A 56 -1.85 26.97 -3.16
C ALA A 56 -1.24 27.51 -4.46
N GLU A 57 0.10 27.51 -4.58
CA GLU A 57 0.83 28.16 -5.68
C GLU A 57 1.30 27.17 -6.78
N ALA A 58 1.02 25.87 -6.60
CA ALA A 58 1.38 24.68 -7.39
C ALA A 58 2.45 23.80 -6.72
N PRO A 59 2.47 22.48 -7.00
CA PRO A 59 3.45 21.57 -6.40
C PRO A 59 4.89 21.99 -6.71
N SER A 60 5.70 22.13 -5.66
CA SER A 60 7.09 22.59 -5.72
C SER A 60 8.03 21.60 -5.02
N GLU A 61 9.34 21.70 -5.25
CA GLU A 61 10.35 20.96 -4.47
C GLU A 61 10.21 21.22 -2.96
N GLU A 62 9.78 22.42 -2.58
CA GLU A 62 9.48 22.75 -1.19
C GLU A 62 8.29 21.94 -0.65
N THR A 63 7.24 21.73 -1.45
CA THR A 63 6.10 20.89 -1.06
C THR A 63 6.54 19.46 -0.75
N GLU A 64 7.44 18.90 -1.57
CA GLU A 64 8.00 17.57 -1.34
C GLU A 64 8.88 17.51 -0.09
N ALA A 65 9.72 18.52 0.13
CA ALA A 65 10.54 18.62 1.33
C ALA A 65 9.70 18.68 2.60
N LEU A 66 8.61 19.45 2.61
CA LEU A 66 7.69 19.56 3.75
C LEU A 66 6.93 18.26 4.02
N ILE A 67 6.55 17.51 2.97
CA ILE A 67 5.93 16.18 3.12
C ILE A 67 6.92 15.21 3.77
N ILE A 68 8.17 15.16 3.30
CA ILE A 68 9.21 14.29 3.86
C ILE A 68 9.50 14.68 5.32
N GLU A 69 9.56 15.99 5.60
CA GLU A 69 9.78 16.48 6.97
C GLU A 69 8.63 16.03 7.89
N LEU A 70 7.36 16.23 7.50
CA LEU A 70 6.21 15.76 8.28
C LEU A 70 6.23 14.24 8.48
N GLN A 71 6.56 13.47 7.44
CA GLN A 71 6.68 12.01 7.54
C GLN A 71 7.73 11.60 8.57
N SER A 72 8.87 12.30 8.61
CA SER A 72 9.95 12.04 9.58
C SER A 72 9.55 12.31 11.04
N ARG A 73 8.52 13.14 11.27
CA ARG A 73 7.97 13.38 12.62
C ARG A 73 7.06 12.25 13.11
N GLY A 74 6.62 11.35 12.22
CA GLY A 74 5.82 10.18 12.56
C GLY A 74 4.53 10.50 13.33
N GLU A 75 4.27 9.77 14.41
CA GLU A 75 3.07 9.92 15.26
C GLU A 75 2.88 11.34 15.81
N ALA A 76 3.97 12.09 16.05
CA ALA A 76 3.88 13.46 16.55
C ALA A 76 3.22 14.43 15.55
N ALA A 77 3.17 14.08 14.25
CA ALA A 77 2.54 14.91 13.22
C ALA A 77 1.02 14.69 13.11
N ILE A 78 0.47 13.60 13.65
CA ILE A 78 -0.89 13.16 13.31
C ILE A 78 -1.96 14.18 13.71
N ALA A 79 -1.86 14.77 14.89
CA ALA A 79 -2.80 15.80 15.35
C ALA A 79 -2.79 17.03 14.43
N ALA A 80 -1.60 17.51 14.03
CA ALA A 80 -1.48 18.65 13.12
C ALA A 80 -2.05 18.34 11.73
N ILE A 81 -1.85 17.10 11.25
CA ILE A 81 -2.40 16.65 9.97
C ILE A 81 -3.92 16.56 10.04
N GLU A 82 -4.48 16.01 11.12
CA GLU A 82 -5.93 15.93 11.31
C GLU A 82 -6.59 17.31 11.33
N ASP A 83 -6.04 18.26 12.08
CA ASP A 83 -6.51 19.65 12.11
C ASP A 83 -6.43 20.32 10.72
N GLY A 84 -5.44 19.94 9.92
CA GLY A 84 -5.23 20.43 8.56
C GLY A 84 -6.20 19.87 7.52
N LEU A 85 -6.84 18.71 7.78
CA LEU A 85 -7.79 18.04 6.88
C LEU A 85 -9.19 18.69 6.92
N ALA A 86 -9.25 20.00 6.70
CA ALA A 86 -10.48 20.76 6.65
C ALA A 86 -11.17 20.69 5.26
N PRO A 87 -12.51 20.65 5.20
CA PRO A 87 -13.25 20.72 3.94
C PRO A 87 -12.88 21.96 3.10
N GLY A 88 -12.83 21.80 1.78
CA GLY A 88 -12.61 22.91 0.84
C GLY A 88 -11.15 23.24 0.49
N LYS A 89 -10.16 22.58 1.09
CA LYS A 89 -8.73 22.74 0.77
C LYS A 89 -8.16 21.52 0.04
N ALA A 90 -8.64 21.25 -1.17
CA ALA A 90 -8.31 20.00 -1.89
C ALA A 90 -6.80 19.76 -2.12
N PRO A 91 -5.99 20.75 -2.58
CA PRO A 91 -4.56 20.56 -2.77
C PRO A 91 -3.81 20.21 -1.47
N LEU A 92 -4.09 20.93 -0.38
CA LEU A 92 -3.54 20.63 0.94
C LEU A 92 -3.99 19.25 1.41
N SER A 93 -5.27 18.92 1.29
CA SER A 93 -5.81 17.62 1.72
C SER A 93 -5.11 16.45 1.01
N LEU A 94 -4.83 16.59 -0.29
CA LEU A 94 -4.10 15.58 -1.05
C LEU A 94 -2.65 15.42 -0.56
N ALA A 95 -1.96 16.54 -0.27
CA ALA A 95 -0.61 16.51 0.30
C ALA A 95 -0.58 15.89 1.70
N LEU A 96 -1.56 16.19 2.54
CA LEU A 96 -1.71 15.62 3.89
C LEU A 96 -2.03 14.12 3.84
N VAL A 97 -2.94 13.68 2.97
CA VAL A 97 -3.20 12.24 2.77
C VAL A 97 -1.97 11.50 2.26
N ARG A 98 -1.21 12.11 1.34
CA ARG A 98 0.08 11.56 0.91
C ARG A 98 1.09 11.46 2.06
N THR A 99 1.13 12.47 2.92
CA THR A 99 1.96 12.48 4.13
C THR A 99 1.61 11.30 5.03
N LEU A 100 0.31 11.09 5.32
CA LEU A 100 -0.17 9.97 6.12
C LEU A 100 0.21 8.60 5.55
N GLY A 101 0.21 8.46 4.23
CA GLY A 101 0.66 7.22 3.56
C GLY A 101 2.12 6.86 3.85
N GLY A 102 2.98 7.84 4.18
CA GLY A 102 4.37 7.61 4.57
C GLY A 102 4.61 7.45 6.07
N ILE A 103 3.59 7.68 6.91
CA ILE A 103 3.69 7.50 8.36
C ILE A 103 3.19 6.10 8.72
N ALA A 104 4.05 5.26 9.29
CA ALA A 104 3.64 3.98 9.87
C ALA A 104 2.98 4.16 11.24
N GLY A 105 2.05 3.27 11.62
CA GLY A 105 1.37 3.29 12.92
C GLY A 105 -0.17 3.29 12.87
N ASP A 106 -0.83 2.89 13.94
CA ASP A 106 -2.30 2.73 13.92
C ASP A 106 -3.05 4.07 13.83
N SER A 107 -2.46 5.17 14.30
CA SER A 107 -3.09 6.50 14.24
C SER A 107 -3.21 6.99 12.80
N SER A 108 -2.13 6.88 12.00
CA SER A 108 -2.20 7.27 10.57
C SER A 108 -3.10 6.34 9.77
N THR A 109 -3.11 5.02 10.07
CA THR A 109 -4.08 4.08 9.49
C THR A 109 -5.51 4.54 9.78
N SER A 110 -5.77 4.97 11.01
CA SER A 110 -7.11 5.38 11.45
C SER A 110 -7.57 6.65 10.78
N LEU A 111 -6.68 7.63 10.67
CA LEU A 111 -7.00 8.88 9.98
C LEU A 111 -7.21 8.66 8.48
N LEU A 112 -6.42 7.79 7.85
CA LEU A 112 -6.63 7.38 6.46
C LEU A 112 -7.99 6.69 6.26
N LEU A 113 -8.40 5.80 7.17
CA LEU A 113 -9.71 5.15 7.11
C LEU A 113 -10.86 6.16 7.27
N LYS A 114 -10.72 7.10 8.20
CA LYS A 114 -11.67 8.21 8.38
C LYS A 114 -11.80 9.06 7.12
N VAL A 115 -10.69 9.37 6.45
CA VAL A 115 -10.70 10.12 5.17
C VAL A 115 -11.31 9.28 4.04
N ALA A 116 -10.95 8.00 3.93
CA ALA A 116 -11.50 7.09 2.91
C ALA A 116 -13.03 6.92 3.04
N ALA A 117 -13.56 6.97 4.26
CA ALA A 117 -14.99 6.89 4.53
C ALA A 117 -15.76 8.18 4.19
N GLN A 118 -15.08 9.32 3.99
CA GLN A 118 -15.73 10.60 3.68
C GLN A 118 -16.18 10.67 2.22
N ARG A 119 -17.50 10.58 1.99
CA ARG A 119 -18.10 10.65 0.65
C ARG A 119 -18.11 12.06 0.03
N THR A 120 -17.82 13.10 0.82
CA THR A 120 -17.94 14.50 0.41
C THR A 120 -16.73 15.04 -0.35
N SER A 121 -15.58 14.36 -0.30
CA SER A 121 -14.34 14.79 -0.98
C SER A 121 -13.68 13.62 -1.70
N PRO A 122 -14.05 13.34 -2.96
CA PRO A 122 -13.70 12.09 -3.63
C PRO A 122 -12.20 11.93 -3.87
N GLN A 123 -11.46 13.00 -4.18
CA GLN A 123 -10.03 12.89 -4.48
C GLN A 123 -9.18 12.52 -3.25
N PRO A 124 -9.31 13.17 -2.07
CA PRO A 124 -8.64 12.72 -0.85
C PRO A 124 -9.05 11.31 -0.43
N ALA A 125 -10.33 10.96 -0.55
CA ALA A 125 -10.82 9.62 -0.20
C ALA A 125 -10.17 8.53 -1.08
N ASP A 126 -10.10 8.75 -2.39
CA ASP A 126 -9.45 7.82 -3.33
C ASP A 126 -7.96 7.67 -3.00
N ARG A 127 -7.28 8.78 -2.70
CA ARG A 127 -5.87 8.77 -2.32
C ARG A 127 -5.64 8.04 -1.00
N ALA A 128 -6.57 8.15 -0.05
CA ALA A 128 -6.50 7.44 1.22
C ALA A 128 -6.68 5.93 1.04
N LEU A 129 -7.61 5.49 0.18
CA LEU A 129 -7.73 4.07 -0.19
C LEU A 129 -6.44 3.52 -0.83
N SER A 130 -5.83 4.27 -1.76
CA SER A 130 -4.55 3.87 -2.36
C SER A 130 -3.39 3.84 -1.36
N ALA A 131 -3.44 4.63 -0.28
CA ALA A 131 -2.44 4.56 0.78
C ALA A 131 -2.66 3.35 1.71
N LEU A 132 -3.88 2.84 1.79
CA LEU A 132 -4.28 1.72 2.65
C LEU A 132 -4.20 0.34 1.97
N GLU A 133 -4.23 0.26 0.63
CA GLU A 133 -4.46 -1.00 -0.09
C GLU A 133 -3.43 -2.13 0.17
N ASN A 134 -2.23 -1.81 0.65
CA ASN A 134 -1.17 -2.77 1.01
C ASN A 134 -0.84 -2.75 2.50
N ARG A 135 -1.64 -2.06 3.31
CA ARG A 135 -1.37 -1.83 4.73
C ARG A 135 -2.27 -2.72 5.56
N GLU A 136 -1.66 -3.58 6.36
CA GLU A 136 -2.40 -4.41 7.32
C GLU A 136 -3.04 -3.53 8.40
N VAL A 137 -4.33 -3.75 8.69
CA VAL A 137 -5.09 -3.00 9.70
C VAL A 137 -5.32 -3.89 10.92
N ARG A 138 -4.50 -3.70 11.96
CA ARG A 138 -4.46 -4.52 13.19
C ARG A 138 -5.30 -3.94 14.34
N ARG A 139 -6.41 -3.31 14.00
CA ARG A 139 -7.38 -2.78 14.97
C ARG A 139 -8.80 -3.14 14.56
N PRO A 140 -9.76 -3.20 15.49
CA PRO A 140 -11.16 -3.28 15.12
C PRO A 140 -11.56 -2.03 14.33
N LEU A 141 -12.42 -2.22 13.32
CA LEU A 141 -13.10 -1.11 12.67
C LEU A 141 -14.30 -0.69 13.50
N SER A 142 -14.61 0.61 13.48
CA SER A 142 -15.93 1.05 13.95
C SER A 142 -17.02 0.52 13.00
N LEU A 143 -18.26 0.50 13.48
CA LEU A 143 -19.40 0.10 12.64
C LEU A 143 -19.50 1.00 11.39
N ASP A 144 -19.31 2.31 11.56
CA ASP A 144 -19.38 3.27 10.46
C ASP A 144 -18.26 3.05 9.43
N GLU A 145 -17.04 2.75 9.87
CA GLU A 145 -15.91 2.44 8.98
C GLU A 145 -16.17 1.16 8.17
N LEU A 146 -16.64 0.11 8.84
CA LEU A 146 -16.96 -1.16 8.20
C LEU A 146 -18.11 -1.00 7.19
N GLN A 147 -19.16 -0.27 7.56
CA GLN A 147 -20.29 0.02 6.67
C GLN A 147 -19.85 0.86 5.46
N ALA A 148 -19.00 1.87 5.67
CA ALA A 148 -18.50 2.71 4.59
C ALA A 148 -17.65 1.90 3.58
N LEU A 149 -16.71 1.09 4.06
CA LEU A 149 -15.90 0.22 3.21
C LEU A 149 -16.76 -0.83 2.49
N THR A 150 -17.70 -1.46 3.20
CA THR A 150 -18.62 -2.44 2.60
C THR A 150 -19.47 -1.82 1.50
N ALA A 151 -19.98 -0.62 1.72
CA ALA A 151 -20.75 0.11 0.71
C ALA A 151 -19.87 0.50 -0.49
N LEU A 152 -18.61 0.90 -0.28
CA LEU A 152 -17.68 1.18 -1.37
C LEU A 152 -17.38 -0.07 -2.21
N VAL A 153 -17.24 -1.24 -1.59
CA VAL A 153 -17.07 -2.51 -2.31
C VAL A 153 -18.31 -2.84 -3.14
N ARG A 154 -19.51 -2.65 -2.59
CA ARG A 154 -20.76 -3.03 -3.25
C ARG A 154 -21.22 -2.06 -4.33
N GLU A 155 -21.11 -0.76 -4.07
CA GLU A 155 -21.76 0.30 -4.87
C GLU A 155 -20.75 1.20 -5.58
N GLY A 156 -19.48 1.14 -5.20
CA GLY A 156 -18.43 1.97 -5.77
C GLY A 156 -18.20 1.71 -7.26
N GLN A 157 -17.62 2.70 -7.92
CA GLN A 157 -17.00 2.49 -9.23
C GLN A 157 -15.97 1.38 -9.12
N VAL A 158 -15.90 0.50 -10.12
CA VAL A 158 -15.25 -0.82 -9.97
C VAL A 158 -13.77 -0.78 -9.54
N LEU A 159 -13.00 0.23 -9.97
CA LEU A 159 -11.60 0.37 -9.53
C LEU A 159 -11.53 0.75 -8.05
N LYS A 160 -12.42 1.65 -7.61
CA LYS A 160 -12.55 2.02 -6.19
C LYS A 160 -13.06 0.86 -5.35
N ALA A 161 -14.01 0.09 -5.87
CA ALA A 161 -14.51 -1.12 -5.23
C ALA A 161 -13.38 -2.15 -5.03
N GLY A 162 -12.51 -2.34 -6.03
CA GLY A 162 -11.32 -3.19 -5.91
C GLY A 162 -10.32 -2.72 -4.86
N LEU A 163 -10.05 -1.40 -4.80
CA LEU A 163 -9.21 -0.82 -3.74
C LEU A 163 -9.81 -1.02 -2.35
N ALA A 164 -11.10 -0.71 -2.20
CA ALA A 164 -11.82 -0.90 -0.94
C ALA A 164 -11.86 -2.38 -0.52
N ALA A 165 -11.99 -3.30 -1.47
CA ALA A 165 -11.94 -4.74 -1.22
C ALA A 165 -10.57 -5.15 -0.65
N ARG A 166 -9.47 -4.62 -1.20
CA ARG A 166 -8.12 -4.88 -0.69
C ARG A 166 -7.91 -4.34 0.72
N VAL A 167 -8.39 -3.12 0.99
CA VAL A 167 -8.37 -2.54 2.34
C VAL A 167 -9.17 -3.43 3.31
N LEU A 168 -10.39 -3.81 2.94
CA LEU A 168 -11.24 -4.68 3.76
C LEU A 168 -10.60 -6.06 3.99
N GLY A 169 -9.98 -6.64 2.97
CA GLY A 169 -9.22 -7.89 3.08
C GLY A 169 -8.08 -7.81 4.11
N ASN A 170 -7.41 -6.65 4.20
CA ASN A 170 -6.34 -6.37 5.16
C ASN A 170 -6.81 -6.04 6.60
N CYS A 171 -8.11 -5.97 6.87
CA CYS A 171 -8.65 -5.72 8.21
C CYS A 171 -8.68 -7.00 9.07
N VAL A 172 -7.52 -7.44 9.56
CA VAL A 172 -7.34 -8.76 10.19
C VAL A 172 -8.19 -9.00 11.46
N MET A 173 -8.64 -7.92 12.12
CA MET A 173 -9.51 -8.00 13.31
C MET A 173 -11.02 -8.01 12.97
N VAL A 174 -11.40 -7.80 11.71
CA VAL A 174 -12.80 -7.94 11.27
C VAL A 174 -13.06 -9.42 10.95
N PRO A 175 -14.18 -10.01 11.40
CA PRO A 175 -14.52 -11.40 11.11
C PRO A 175 -14.43 -11.72 9.61
N GLU A 176 -13.90 -12.89 9.26
CA GLU A 176 -13.63 -13.26 7.86
C GLU A 176 -14.90 -13.20 7.01
N ARG A 177 -16.03 -13.63 7.57
CA ARG A 177 -17.34 -13.58 6.89
C ARG A 177 -17.74 -12.16 6.51
N GLU A 178 -17.51 -11.19 7.40
CA GLU A 178 -17.89 -9.79 7.18
C GLU A 178 -16.99 -9.12 6.13
N ARG A 179 -15.73 -9.56 6.04
CA ARG A 179 -14.80 -9.12 4.98
C ARG A 179 -15.13 -9.76 3.64
N LEU A 180 -15.24 -11.09 3.61
CA LEU A 180 -15.31 -11.87 2.37
C LEU A 180 -16.64 -11.76 1.66
N ALA A 181 -17.76 -11.76 2.39
CA ALA A 181 -19.08 -11.78 1.77
C ALA A 181 -19.29 -10.64 0.74
N PRO A 182 -19.03 -9.35 1.05
CA PRO A 182 -19.16 -8.28 0.06
C PRO A 182 -18.12 -8.37 -1.06
N ILE A 183 -16.89 -8.82 -0.78
CA ILE A 183 -15.83 -8.98 -1.78
C ILE A 183 -16.21 -10.04 -2.81
N LEU A 184 -16.61 -11.24 -2.36
CA LEU A 184 -16.98 -12.35 -3.23
C LEU A 184 -18.25 -12.05 -4.02
N GLN A 185 -19.22 -11.38 -3.41
CA GLN A 185 -20.42 -10.94 -4.11
C GLN A 185 -20.06 -10.01 -5.28
N ARG A 186 -19.30 -8.94 -5.03
CA ARG A 186 -18.93 -8.00 -6.09
C ARG A 186 -18.02 -8.65 -7.14
N PHE A 187 -17.10 -9.52 -6.72
CA PHE A 187 -16.25 -10.27 -7.64
C PHE A 187 -17.06 -11.11 -8.62
N GLU A 188 -18.04 -11.87 -8.13
CA GLU A 188 -18.95 -12.68 -8.96
C GLU A 188 -19.74 -11.81 -9.95
N GLU A 189 -20.29 -10.68 -9.48
CA GLU A 189 -20.99 -9.69 -10.32
C GLU A 189 -20.10 -9.18 -11.47
N GLU A 190 -18.82 -8.86 -11.21
CA GLU A 190 -17.88 -8.38 -12.23
C GLU A 190 -17.37 -9.47 -13.18
N VAL A 191 -17.41 -10.75 -12.77
CA VAL A 191 -17.13 -11.86 -13.68
C VAL A 191 -18.27 -12.02 -14.68
N VAL A 192 -19.52 -12.02 -14.19
CA VAL A 192 -20.73 -12.26 -14.98
C VAL A 192 -21.10 -11.05 -15.85
N SER A 193 -21.02 -9.85 -15.29
CA SER A 193 -21.40 -8.60 -15.94
C SER A 193 -20.30 -7.55 -15.76
N PRO A 194 -19.21 -7.64 -16.54
CA PRO A 194 -18.05 -6.77 -16.35
C PRO A 194 -18.40 -5.30 -16.54
N SER A 195 -18.00 -4.47 -15.57
CA SER A 195 -18.09 -3.02 -15.70
C SER A 195 -17.22 -2.50 -16.84
N GLU A 196 -17.70 -1.49 -17.56
CA GLU A 196 -16.89 -0.77 -18.54
C GLU A 196 -15.83 0.06 -17.83
N VAL A 197 -14.57 -0.25 -18.11
CA VAL A 197 -13.42 0.50 -17.64
C VAL A 197 -12.61 0.98 -18.84
N GLY A 198 -12.21 2.25 -18.80
CA GLY A 198 -11.28 2.81 -19.77
C GLY A 198 -9.91 2.13 -19.72
N ASN A 199 -9.01 2.54 -20.61
CA ASN A 199 -7.63 2.05 -20.61
C ASN A 199 -6.98 2.31 -19.24
N ILE A 200 -6.55 1.22 -18.59
CA ILE A 200 -5.77 1.28 -17.35
C ILE A 200 -4.31 1.45 -17.77
N GLY A 201 -3.82 2.69 -17.74
CA GLY A 201 -2.45 3.02 -18.13
C GLY A 201 -1.41 2.19 -17.34
N LEU A 202 -0.33 1.81 -18.03
CA LEU A 202 0.83 1.07 -17.47
C LEU A 202 0.50 -0.35 -16.93
N SER A 203 -0.70 -0.87 -17.16
CA SER A 203 -1.06 -2.25 -16.79
C SER A 203 -0.54 -3.25 -17.83
N TYR A 204 0.14 -4.30 -17.39
CA TYR A 204 0.46 -5.47 -18.22
C TYR A 204 -0.75 -6.42 -18.40
N LEU A 205 -1.86 -6.15 -17.71
CA LEU A 205 -3.12 -6.87 -17.78
C LEU A 205 -4.14 -6.14 -18.65
N SER A 206 -5.07 -6.87 -19.26
CA SER A 206 -6.27 -6.27 -19.85
C SER A 206 -7.10 -5.54 -18.78
N PRO A 207 -7.91 -4.54 -19.15
CA PRO A 207 -8.72 -3.80 -18.19
C PRO A 207 -9.59 -4.71 -17.30
N ARG A 208 -10.28 -5.69 -17.90
CA ARG A 208 -11.10 -6.68 -17.17
C ARG A 208 -10.27 -7.50 -16.17
N VAL A 209 -9.14 -8.06 -16.60
CA VAL A 209 -8.29 -8.89 -15.73
C VAL A 209 -7.63 -8.05 -14.62
N SER A 210 -7.29 -6.80 -14.91
CA SER A 210 -6.77 -5.85 -13.90
C SER A 210 -7.78 -5.56 -12.81
N VAL A 211 -9.05 -5.34 -13.18
CA VAL A 211 -10.17 -5.18 -12.23
C VAL A 211 -10.34 -6.43 -11.37
N LEU A 212 -10.50 -7.59 -11.99
CA LEU A 212 -10.71 -8.85 -11.26
C LEU A 212 -9.52 -9.21 -10.36
N SER A 213 -8.29 -8.88 -10.78
CA SER A 213 -7.09 -9.05 -9.97
C SER A 213 -7.12 -8.24 -8.67
N GLN A 214 -7.84 -7.12 -8.57
CA GLN A 214 -7.96 -6.38 -7.30
C GLN A 214 -8.72 -7.21 -6.25
N PHE A 215 -9.80 -7.87 -6.65
CA PHE A 215 -10.58 -8.75 -5.77
C PHE A 215 -9.81 -10.03 -5.41
N LEU A 216 -9.08 -10.61 -6.36
CA LEU A 216 -8.20 -11.75 -6.10
C LEU A 216 -7.10 -11.40 -5.08
N LEU A 217 -6.51 -10.21 -5.18
CA LEU A 217 -5.56 -9.71 -4.19
C LEU A 217 -6.22 -9.55 -2.81
N ALA A 218 -7.46 -9.06 -2.77
CA ALA A 218 -8.22 -8.97 -1.53
C ALA A 218 -8.44 -10.34 -0.86
N VAL A 219 -8.80 -11.36 -1.64
CA VAL A 219 -8.89 -12.76 -1.17
C VAL A 219 -7.54 -13.23 -0.60
N SER A 220 -6.45 -12.89 -1.26
CA SER A 220 -5.10 -13.29 -0.84
C SER A 220 -4.67 -12.73 0.52
N TYR A 221 -5.24 -11.61 0.95
CA TYR A 221 -5.03 -11.05 2.30
C TYR A 221 -5.84 -11.78 3.37
N VAL A 222 -6.97 -12.39 3.00
CA VAL A 222 -7.73 -13.25 3.91
C VAL A 222 -7.08 -14.64 4.02
N GLY A 223 -6.44 -15.10 2.93
CA GLY A 223 -5.64 -16.32 2.89
C GLY A 223 -6.49 -17.58 3.06
N GLU A 224 -5.92 -18.61 3.69
CA GLU A 224 -6.54 -19.94 3.85
C GLU A 224 -7.94 -19.89 4.48
N LYS A 225 -8.20 -18.88 5.32
CA LYS A 225 -9.50 -18.68 5.95
C LYS A 225 -10.62 -18.36 4.96
N ALA A 226 -10.29 -17.97 3.72
CA ALA A 226 -11.26 -17.75 2.66
C ALA A 226 -11.71 -19.04 1.97
N ILE A 227 -10.92 -20.12 2.07
CA ILE A 227 -11.15 -21.38 1.33
C ILE A 227 -12.56 -21.94 1.57
N PRO A 228 -13.09 -22.06 2.81
CA PRO A 228 -14.43 -22.61 3.01
C PRO A 228 -15.54 -21.83 2.29
N ALA A 229 -15.44 -20.50 2.26
CA ALA A 229 -16.42 -19.64 1.58
C ALA A 229 -16.29 -19.75 0.05
N LEU A 230 -15.07 -19.88 -0.46
CA LEU A 230 -14.79 -20.07 -1.88
C LEU A 230 -15.29 -21.41 -2.39
N ILE A 231 -15.08 -22.51 -1.65
CA ILE A 231 -15.61 -23.84 -1.98
C ILE A 231 -17.14 -23.81 -2.02
N GLN A 232 -17.77 -23.19 -1.02
CA GLN A 232 -19.23 -23.04 -1.00
C GLN A 232 -19.74 -22.28 -2.23
N LYS A 233 -19.05 -21.23 -2.66
CA LYS A 233 -19.39 -20.49 -3.88
C LYS A 233 -19.20 -21.33 -5.14
N GLN A 234 -18.09 -22.06 -5.26
CA GLN A 234 -17.79 -22.92 -6.40
C GLN A 234 -18.85 -24.02 -6.59
N GLN A 235 -19.38 -24.59 -5.49
CA GLN A 235 -20.48 -25.56 -5.57
C GLN A 235 -21.79 -24.97 -6.11
N GLY A 236 -22.02 -23.67 -5.90
CA GLY A 236 -23.22 -22.97 -6.35
C GLY A 236 -23.18 -22.49 -7.80
N ILE A 237 -22.01 -22.48 -8.44
CA ILE A 237 -21.79 -21.97 -9.80
C ILE A 237 -21.43 -23.09 -10.80
N ALA A 238 -21.65 -24.35 -10.40
CA ALA A 238 -21.34 -25.52 -11.22
C ALA A 238 -22.02 -25.43 -12.60
N GLY A 239 -21.22 -25.50 -13.66
CA GLY A 239 -21.67 -25.40 -15.05
C GLY A 239 -21.44 -24.04 -15.71
N ASP A 240 -20.99 -23.02 -14.98
CA ASP A 240 -20.46 -21.78 -15.57
C ASP A 240 -18.93 -21.83 -15.60
N SER A 241 -18.38 -22.19 -16.76
CA SER A 241 -16.93 -22.37 -16.94
C SER A 241 -16.10 -21.11 -16.70
N GLU A 242 -16.68 -19.92 -16.89
CA GLU A 242 -15.95 -18.67 -16.67
C GLU A 242 -15.90 -18.37 -15.17
N LEU A 243 -17.02 -18.51 -14.47
CA LEU A 243 -17.08 -18.39 -13.02
C LEU A 243 -16.20 -19.45 -12.32
N GLU A 244 -16.29 -20.71 -12.73
CA GLU A 244 -15.44 -21.79 -12.19
C GLU A 244 -13.96 -21.44 -12.30
N LYS A 245 -13.51 -20.99 -13.47
CA LYS A 245 -12.12 -20.54 -13.70
C LYS A 245 -11.69 -19.43 -12.75
N TRP A 246 -12.50 -18.39 -12.60
CA TRP A 246 -12.19 -17.26 -11.72
C TRP A 246 -12.20 -17.63 -10.24
N PHE A 247 -13.07 -18.56 -9.82
CA PHE A 247 -13.06 -19.08 -8.45
C PHE A 247 -11.90 -20.06 -8.19
N THR A 248 -11.45 -20.82 -9.19
CA THR A 248 -10.20 -21.60 -9.10
C THR A 248 -9.00 -20.67 -8.90
N LEU A 249 -8.92 -19.54 -9.61
CA LEU A 249 -7.89 -18.52 -9.37
C LEU A 249 -7.98 -17.93 -7.96
N ALA A 250 -9.19 -17.68 -7.46
CA ALA A 250 -9.40 -17.17 -6.10
C ALA A 250 -8.97 -18.18 -5.02
N LEU A 251 -9.28 -19.47 -5.19
CA LEU A 251 -8.82 -20.56 -4.33
C LEU A 251 -7.29 -20.63 -4.32
N GLY A 252 -6.64 -20.54 -5.48
CA GLY A 252 -5.18 -20.51 -5.56
C GLY A 252 -4.58 -19.30 -4.85
N MET A 253 -5.19 -18.12 -5.00
CA MET A 253 -4.76 -16.90 -4.30
C MET A 253 -4.95 -16.97 -2.78
N ALA A 254 -5.96 -17.73 -2.32
CA ALA A 254 -6.16 -18.05 -0.90
C ALA A 254 -5.15 -19.09 -0.38
N GLY A 255 -4.43 -19.79 -1.27
CA GLY A 255 -3.45 -20.81 -0.93
C GLY A 255 -4.00 -22.23 -0.88
N ASP A 256 -5.12 -22.52 -1.54
CA ASP A 256 -5.67 -23.89 -1.57
C ASP A 256 -4.79 -24.81 -2.45
N PRO A 257 -4.13 -25.84 -1.88
CA PRO A 257 -3.28 -26.74 -2.65
C PRO A 257 -4.05 -27.65 -3.61
N LEU A 258 -5.37 -27.83 -3.42
CA LEU A 258 -6.18 -28.74 -4.24
C LEU A 258 -6.37 -28.26 -5.67
N VAL A 259 -6.22 -26.96 -5.91
CA VAL A 259 -6.32 -26.35 -7.25
C VAL A 259 -4.96 -26.20 -7.94
N SER A 260 -3.84 -26.57 -7.30
CA SER A 260 -2.48 -26.37 -7.83
C SER A 260 -2.27 -26.96 -9.23
N ALA A 261 -2.65 -28.22 -9.45
CA ALA A 261 -2.50 -28.89 -10.75
C ALA A 261 -3.36 -28.24 -11.85
N GLU A 262 -4.56 -27.77 -11.49
CA GLU A 262 -5.41 -27.04 -12.45
C GLU A 262 -4.79 -25.68 -12.80
N LEU A 263 -4.21 -24.99 -11.83
CA LEU A 263 -3.53 -23.71 -12.02
C LEU A 263 -2.24 -23.85 -12.82
N GLU A 264 -1.45 -24.91 -12.61
CA GLU A 264 -0.27 -25.24 -13.43
C GLU A 264 -0.66 -25.42 -14.90
N ARG A 265 -1.78 -26.14 -15.12
CA ARG A 265 -2.37 -26.29 -16.44
C ARG A 265 -2.81 -24.95 -17.02
N MET A 266 -3.48 -24.09 -16.26
CA MET A 266 -3.83 -22.74 -16.72
C MET A 266 -2.59 -21.92 -17.08
N VAL A 267 -1.52 -21.97 -16.30
CA VAL A 267 -0.25 -21.28 -16.61
C VAL A 267 0.31 -21.73 -17.96
N SER A 268 0.19 -23.01 -18.30
CA SER A 268 0.80 -23.60 -19.50
C SER A 268 -0.10 -23.53 -20.74
N GLU A 269 -1.42 -23.64 -20.56
CA GLU A 269 -2.37 -23.89 -21.65
C GLU A 269 -3.38 -22.75 -21.89
N GLU A 270 -3.64 -21.86 -20.93
CA GLU A 270 -4.64 -20.79 -21.09
C GLU A 270 -4.25 -19.86 -22.25
N ALA A 271 -5.16 -19.63 -23.19
CA ALA A 271 -4.89 -18.82 -24.37
C ALA A 271 -4.71 -17.34 -24.02
N ASP A 272 -5.51 -16.82 -23.07
CA ASP A 272 -5.40 -15.44 -22.62
C ASP A 272 -4.15 -15.24 -21.74
N ARG A 273 -3.17 -14.54 -22.31
CA ARG A 273 -1.91 -14.21 -21.63
C ARG A 273 -2.11 -13.44 -20.32
N TYR A 274 -3.18 -12.65 -20.21
CA TYR A 274 -3.46 -11.86 -19.02
C TYR A 274 -3.98 -12.75 -17.89
N ILE A 275 -4.82 -13.74 -18.22
CA ILE A 275 -5.26 -14.76 -17.27
C ILE A 275 -4.07 -15.62 -16.85
N ARG A 276 -3.20 -16.04 -17.78
CA ARG A 276 -1.94 -16.73 -17.43
C ARG A 276 -1.11 -15.97 -16.40
N ALA A 277 -0.97 -14.65 -16.56
CA ALA A 277 -0.20 -13.82 -15.63
C ALA A 277 -0.80 -13.74 -14.22
N VAL A 278 -2.12 -13.90 -14.08
CA VAL A 278 -2.79 -14.04 -12.78
C VAL A 278 -2.63 -15.46 -12.25
N ALA A 279 -2.78 -16.47 -13.10
CA ALA A 279 -2.63 -17.89 -12.76
C ALA A 279 -1.25 -18.19 -12.18
N VAL A 280 -0.17 -17.57 -12.67
CA VAL A 280 1.18 -17.71 -12.08
C VAL A 280 1.20 -17.35 -10.59
N ARG A 281 0.53 -16.26 -10.20
CA ARG A 281 0.48 -15.84 -8.79
C ARG A 281 -0.38 -16.76 -7.94
N ALA A 282 -1.50 -17.23 -8.49
CA ALA A 282 -2.38 -18.19 -7.81
C ALA A 282 -1.70 -19.56 -7.65
N TYR A 283 -0.99 -20.02 -8.68
CA TYR A 283 -0.20 -21.25 -8.66
C TYR A 283 0.92 -21.16 -7.61
N ALA A 284 1.71 -20.09 -7.64
CA ALA A 284 2.80 -19.89 -6.67
C ALA A 284 2.32 -19.91 -5.21
N ARG A 285 1.10 -19.44 -4.94
CA ARG A 285 0.51 -19.47 -3.60
C ARG A 285 -0.06 -20.84 -3.22
N SER A 286 -0.70 -21.54 -4.15
CA SER A 286 -1.29 -22.87 -3.90
C SER A 286 -0.25 -23.99 -3.79
N ALA A 287 0.80 -23.95 -4.62
CA ALA A 287 1.87 -24.94 -4.63
C ALA A 287 2.91 -24.71 -3.51
N GLY A 288 2.99 -23.50 -2.95
CA GLY A 288 3.88 -23.19 -1.83
C GLY A 288 5.35 -23.37 -2.19
N SER A 289 6.06 -24.27 -1.49
CA SER A 289 7.46 -24.60 -1.79
C SER A 289 7.67 -25.34 -3.10
N ASP A 290 6.60 -25.91 -3.65
CA ASP A 290 6.63 -26.79 -4.82
C ASP A 290 6.31 -26.02 -6.12
N ALA A 291 6.18 -24.68 -6.01
CA ALA A 291 5.89 -23.74 -7.09
C ALA A 291 7.06 -23.50 -8.06
#